data_AF-A0AAU8L6Y5-F1
#
_entry.id   AF-A0AAU8L6Y5-F1
#
_cell.length_a   1.000
_cell.length_b   1.000
_cell.length_c   1.000
_cell.angle_alpha   90.00
_cell.angle_beta   90.00
_cell.angle_gamma   90.00
#
_symmetry.space_group_name_H-M   'P 1'
#
loop_
_entity.id
_entity.type
_entity.pdbx_description
1 polymer ?
#
loop_
_entity_poly.entity_id
_entity_poly.type
_entity_poly.pdbx_seq_one_letter_code
_entity_poly.pdbx_strand_id
1 'polypeptide(L)'
;MEEEEFSTISFLNQWIADKNALISAKKIRIASLKEANEALSKKNQEYENLYATLQSLANAYDALKDEIGKPRNHFAKKEFAEYCGMSVRTLEEYTQRTIDPLPYHQYDTGGKIYFVLEECTSWFERNNKSRTRDIHKKVHKK
;
A
#
# COMPACT_ATOMS: atom_id res chain seq x y z
N MET A 1 40.86 -33.53 70.69
CA MET A 1 41.43 -32.30 70.09
C MET A 1 41.72 -32.53 68.62
N GLU A 2 42.52 -33.54 68.24
CA GLU A 2 42.87 -33.79 66.83
C GLU A 2 41.67 -34.20 65.94
N GLU A 3 40.70 -34.98 66.44
CA GLU A 3 39.52 -35.40 65.65
C GLU A 3 38.54 -34.25 65.33
N GLU A 4 38.40 -33.27 66.22
CA GLU A 4 37.52 -32.10 66.02
C GLU A 4 38.12 -31.10 65.01
N GLU A 5 39.45 -30.94 65.01
CA GLU A 5 40.15 -30.13 64.02
C GLU A 5 40.06 -30.75 62.62
N PHE A 6 40.15 -32.08 62.50
CA PHE A 6 40.03 -32.79 61.23
C PHE A 6 38.63 -32.67 60.60
N SER A 7 37.59 -32.73 61.44
CA SER A 7 36.18 -32.50 61.03
C SER A 7 35.96 -31.09 60.49
N THR A 8 36.54 -30.08 61.15
CA THR A 8 36.40 -28.68 60.76
C THR A 8 37.10 -28.37 59.44
N ILE A 9 38.30 -28.93 59.22
CA ILE A 9 39.05 -28.76 57.97
C ILE A 9 38.32 -29.43 56.80
N SER A 10 37.77 -30.63 57.00
CA SER A 10 36.97 -31.33 55.98
C SER A 10 35.74 -30.51 55.56
N PHE A 11 35.02 -29.96 56.53
CA PHE A 11 33.88 -29.08 56.28
C PHE A 11 34.26 -27.84 55.48
N LEU A 12 35.35 -27.15 55.86
CA LEU A 12 35.82 -25.95 55.16
C LEU A 12 36.21 -26.25 53.71
N ASN A 13 36.88 -27.38 53.45
CA ASN A 13 37.25 -27.78 52.10
C ASN A 13 36.01 -28.07 51.24
N GLN A 14 35.00 -28.75 51.79
CA GLN A 14 33.75 -28.99 51.09
C GLN A 14 33.01 -27.67 50.79
N TRP A 15 32.94 -26.77 51.78
CA TRP A 15 32.32 -25.46 51.60
C TRP A 15 33.01 -24.63 50.51
N ILE A 16 34.35 -24.63 50.48
CA ILE A 16 35.13 -23.97 49.42
C ILE A 16 34.81 -24.59 48.05
N ALA A 17 34.76 -25.92 47.95
CA ALA A 17 34.41 -26.62 46.71
C ALA A 17 33.01 -26.22 46.21
N ASP A 18 32.02 -26.19 47.10
CA ASP A 18 30.65 -25.79 46.77
C ASP A 18 30.56 -24.33 46.31
N LYS A 19 31.31 -23.42 46.97
CA LYS A 19 31.38 -22.01 46.54
C LYS A 19 32.04 -21.86 45.17
N ASN A 20 33.11 -22.60 44.91
CA ASN A 20 33.77 -22.59 43.60
C ASN A 20 32.86 -23.15 42.50
N ALA A 21 32.09 -24.21 42.79
CA ALA A 21 31.09 -24.74 41.86
C ALA A 21 30.00 -23.71 41.57
N LEU A 22 29.50 -23.00 42.59
CA LEU A 22 28.51 -21.93 42.43
C LEU A 22 29.05 -20.77 41.57
N ILE A 23 30.30 -20.35 41.81
CA ILE A 23 30.96 -19.30 41.03
C ILE A 23 31.08 -19.72 39.56
N SER A 24 31.51 -20.95 39.29
CA SER A 24 31.63 -21.49 37.94
C SER A 24 30.28 -21.55 37.23
N ALA A 25 29.23 -22.03 37.90
CA ALA A 25 27.87 -22.05 37.35
C ALA A 25 27.37 -20.63 37.02
N LYS A 26 27.64 -19.64 37.90
CA LYS A 26 27.29 -18.24 37.64
C LYS A 26 28.05 -17.66 36.44
N LYS A 27 29.34 -17.98 36.27
CA LYS A 27 30.14 -17.56 35.12
C LYS A 27 29.55 -18.09 33.81
N ILE A 28 29.19 -19.36 33.76
CA ILE A 28 28.55 -19.97 32.59
C ILE A 28 27.24 -19.24 32.28
N ARG A 29 26.39 -19.01 33.30
CA ARG A 29 25.12 -18.32 33.10
C ARG A 29 25.29 -16.88 32.59
N ILE A 30 26.29 -16.15 33.08
CA ILE A 30 26.61 -14.81 32.59
C ILE A 30 27.03 -14.85 31.11
N ALA A 31 27.85 -15.84 30.71
CA ALA A 31 28.25 -16.00 29.31
C ALA A 31 27.03 -16.25 28.40
N SER A 32 26.15 -17.17 28.78
CA SER A 32 24.92 -17.45 28.01
C SER A 32 23.99 -16.22 27.91
N LEU A 33 23.90 -15.41 28.97
CA LEU A 33 23.11 -14.18 28.93
C LEU A 33 23.71 -13.13 27.99
N LYS A 34 25.04 -13.05 27.89
CA LYS A 34 25.71 -12.15 26.93
C LYS A 34 25.41 -12.56 25.49
N GLU A 35 25.52 -13.84 25.18
CA GLU A 35 25.20 -14.38 23.84
C GLU A 35 23.74 -14.11 23.47
N ALA A 36 22.80 -14.33 24.40
CA ALA A 36 21.38 -14.03 24.18
C ALA A 36 21.14 -12.53 23.95
N ASN A 37 21.84 -11.65 24.68
CA ASN A 37 21.72 -10.21 24.53
C ASN A 37 22.27 -9.72 23.17
N GLU A 38 23.39 -10.29 22.70
CA GLU A 38 23.92 -10.00 21.37
C GLU A 38 22.97 -10.45 20.26
N ALA A 39 22.34 -11.62 20.40
CA ALA A 39 21.32 -12.10 19.46
C ALA A 39 20.10 -11.17 19.41
N LEU A 40 19.61 -10.71 20.56
CA LEU A 40 18.52 -9.73 20.65
C LEU A 40 18.90 -8.40 20.01
N SER A 41 20.13 -7.91 20.22
CA SER A 41 20.61 -6.68 19.59
C SER A 41 20.62 -6.78 18.07
N LYS A 42 21.03 -7.93 17.50
CA LYS A 42 20.98 -8.17 16.06
C LYS A 42 19.55 -8.17 15.53
N LYS A 43 18.62 -8.81 16.25
CA LYS A 43 17.19 -8.81 15.89
C LYS A 43 16.57 -7.41 15.93
N ASN A 44 16.91 -6.58 16.91
CA ASN A 44 16.47 -5.19 16.95
C ASN A 44 16.95 -4.40 15.72
N GLN A 45 18.21 -4.60 15.30
CA GLN A 45 18.72 -3.96 14.08
C GLN A 45 17.96 -4.40 12.82
N GLU A 46 17.59 -5.68 12.71
CA GLU A 46 16.75 -6.18 11.62
C GLU A 46 15.36 -5.50 11.61
N TYR A 47 14.74 -5.29 12.78
CA TYR A 47 13.45 -4.60 12.88
C TYR A 47 13.53 -3.12 12.47
N GLU A 48 14.57 -2.41 12.86
CA GLU A 48 14.80 -1.01 12.43
C GLU A 48 14.94 -0.91 10.91
N ASN A 49 15.70 -1.83 10.30
CA ASN A 49 15.85 -1.88 8.84
C ASN A 49 14.51 -2.19 8.13
N LEU A 50 13.70 -3.08 8.70
CA LEU A 50 12.36 -3.39 8.17
C LEU A 50 11.43 -2.18 8.27
N TYR A 51 11.46 -1.47 9.39
CA TYR A 51 10.67 -0.26 9.61
C TYR A 51 11.03 0.83 8.59
N ALA A 52 12.33 1.08 8.36
CA ALA A 52 12.79 2.01 7.33
C ALA A 52 12.30 1.62 5.92
N THR A 53 12.32 0.32 5.61
CA THR A 53 11.83 -0.20 4.33
C THR A 53 10.33 0.04 4.16
N LEU A 54 9.53 -0.26 5.19
CA LEU A 54 8.09 -0.03 5.17
C LEU A 54 7.76 1.45 5.04
N GLN A 55 8.49 2.33 5.73
CA GLN A 55 8.32 3.78 5.60
C GLN A 55 8.62 4.26 4.17
N SER A 56 9.68 3.74 3.55
CA SER A 56 10.01 4.05 2.16
C SER A 56 8.92 3.60 1.19
N LEU A 57 8.36 2.40 1.39
CA LEU A 57 7.24 1.89 0.60
C LEU A 57 5.96 2.70 0.79
N ALA A 58 5.65 3.11 2.02
CA ALA A 58 4.51 3.97 2.30
C ALA A 58 4.63 5.32 1.57
N ASN A 59 5.82 5.94 1.62
CA ASN A 59 6.09 7.18 0.91
C ASN A 59 5.99 7.01 -0.62
N ALA A 60 6.48 5.88 -1.15
CA ALA A 60 6.37 5.57 -2.57
C ALA A 60 4.91 5.34 -3.00
N TYR A 61 4.11 4.66 -2.17
CA TYR A 61 2.68 4.51 -2.39
C TYR A 61 1.97 5.87 -2.38
N ASP A 62 2.27 6.74 -1.42
CA ASP A 62 1.68 8.07 -1.35
C ASP A 62 2.05 8.95 -2.55
N ALA A 63 3.24 8.78 -3.13
CA ALA A 63 3.63 9.47 -4.35
C ALA A 63 2.89 8.94 -5.60
N LEU A 64 2.60 7.63 -5.63
CA LEU A 64 2.00 6.97 -6.80
C LEU A 64 0.48 6.88 -6.74
N LYS A 65 -0.16 7.02 -5.57
CA LYS A 65 -1.62 6.86 -5.43
C LYS A 65 -2.41 7.84 -6.30
N ASP A 66 -1.86 9.04 -6.53
CA ASP A 66 -2.47 10.06 -7.38
C ASP A 66 -2.29 9.77 -8.88
N GLU A 67 -1.28 8.98 -9.26
CA GLU A 67 -1.04 8.52 -10.63
C GLU A 67 -1.84 7.25 -10.96
N ILE A 68 -1.95 6.32 -9.99
CA ILE A 68 -2.75 5.09 -10.12
C ILE A 68 -4.25 5.43 -10.27
N GLY A 69 -4.70 6.55 -9.69
CA GLY A 69 -6.07 7.06 -9.81
C GLY A 69 -6.35 7.95 -11.02
N LYS A 70 -5.36 8.27 -11.86
CA LYS A 70 -5.55 9.02 -13.12
C LYS A 70 -5.30 8.09 -14.30
N PRO A 71 -6.28 7.23 -14.64
CA PRO A 71 -6.15 6.43 -15.85
C PRO A 71 -5.95 7.36 -17.04
N ARG A 72 -4.88 7.11 -17.80
CA ARG A 72 -4.55 7.88 -19.02
C ARG A 72 -5.83 7.99 -19.88
N ASN A 73 -6.07 9.16 -20.44
CA ASN A 73 -7.26 9.48 -21.26
C ASN A 73 -8.58 9.68 -20.48
N HIS A 74 -8.54 9.87 -19.17
CA HIS A 74 -9.70 10.31 -18.39
C HIS A 74 -9.70 11.83 -18.22
N PHE A 75 -10.78 12.45 -18.66
CA PHE A 75 -10.97 13.88 -18.57
C PHE A 75 -12.04 14.18 -17.53
N ALA A 76 -11.78 15.13 -16.63
CA ALA A 76 -12.86 15.67 -15.83
C ALA A 76 -13.88 16.37 -16.76
N LYS A 77 -15.14 16.47 -16.34
CA LYS A 77 -16.22 17.03 -17.16
C LYS A 77 -15.90 18.35 -17.86
N LYS A 78 -15.28 19.31 -17.14
CA LYS A 78 -14.90 20.61 -17.71
C LYS A 78 -13.80 20.47 -18.76
N GLU A 79 -12.75 19.72 -18.43
CA GLU A 79 -11.63 19.47 -19.33
C GLU A 79 -12.07 18.74 -20.60
N PHE A 80 -12.99 17.78 -20.49
CA PHE A 80 -13.54 17.08 -21.65
C PHE A 80 -14.37 17.99 -22.55
N ALA A 81 -15.22 18.84 -21.95
CA ALA A 81 -16.01 19.80 -22.70
C ALA A 81 -15.12 20.77 -23.49
N GLU A 82 -14.06 21.28 -22.85
CA GLU A 82 -13.04 22.12 -23.49
C GLU A 82 -12.31 21.37 -24.61
N TYR A 83 -11.85 20.14 -24.35
CA TYR A 83 -11.18 19.29 -25.34
C TYR A 83 -12.04 19.06 -26.59
N CYS A 84 -13.34 18.83 -26.41
CA CYS A 84 -14.28 18.62 -27.51
C CYS A 84 -14.80 19.92 -28.14
N GLY A 85 -14.39 21.10 -27.65
CA GLY A 85 -14.88 22.38 -28.15
C GLY A 85 -16.39 22.59 -27.96
N MET A 86 -16.97 22.07 -26.87
CA MET A 86 -18.40 22.17 -26.58
C MET A 86 -18.69 22.73 -25.18
N SER A 87 -19.93 23.17 -24.94
CA SER A 87 -20.32 23.64 -23.61
C SER A 87 -20.52 22.47 -22.64
N VAL A 88 -20.25 22.69 -21.35
CA VAL A 88 -20.52 21.70 -20.28
C VAL A 88 -21.98 21.27 -20.26
N ARG A 89 -22.91 22.20 -20.57
CA ARG A 89 -24.34 21.92 -20.68
C ARG A 89 -24.66 20.95 -21.81
N THR A 90 -24.06 21.16 -22.99
CA THR A 90 -24.23 20.24 -24.13
C THR A 90 -23.71 18.84 -23.80
N LEU A 91 -22.60 18.77 -23.05
CA LEU A 91 -22.06 17.50 -22.56
C LEU A 91 -23.02 16.81 -21.57
N GLU A 92 -23.66 17.54 -20.66
CA GLU A 92 -24.70 17.03 -19.75
C GLU A 92 -25.90 16.46 -20.50
N GLU A 93 -26.35 17.16 -21.56
CA GLU A 93 -27.45 16.69 -22.38
C GLU A 93 -27.12 15.36 -23.05
N TYR A 94 -25.85 15.09 -23.39
CA TYR A 94 -25.43 13.80 -23.93
C TYR A 94 -25.35 12.69 -22.88
N THR A 95 -24.93 12.99 -21.65
CA THR A 95 -24.89 11.99 -20.58
C THR A 95 -26.27 11.66 -20.01
N GLN A 96 -27.25 12.57 -20.14
CA GLN A 96 -28.62 12.39 -19.65
C GLN A 96 -29.60 11.85 -20.70
N ARG A 97 -29.12 11.44 -21.89
CA ARG A 97 -30.00 10.89 -22.93
C ARG A 97 -30.67 9.60 -22.46
N THR A 98 -31.95 9.46 -22.79
CA THR A 98 -32.72 8.25 -22.50
C THR A 98 -32.31 7.05 -23.36
N ILE A 99 -31.76 7.30 -24.54
CA ILE A 99 -31.30 6.26 -25.48
C ILE A 99 -29.81 6.52 -25.76
N ASP A 100 -28.98 5.50 -25.50
CA ASP A 100 -27.53 5.50 -25.70
C ASP A 100 -26.85 6.77 -25.12
N PRO A 101 -26.85 6.97 -23.79
CA PRO A 101 -26.15 8.09 -23.17
C PRO A 101 -24.64 8.02 -23.40
N LEU A 102 -23.98 9.18 -23.44
CA LEU A 102 -22.52 9.25 -23.52
C LEU A 102 -21.91 8.57 -22.28
N PRO A 103 -20.98 7.61 -22.46
CA PRO A 103 -20.39 6.88 -21.35
C PRO A 103 -19.52 7.78 -20.48
N TYR A 104 -19.58 7.54 -19.17
CA TYR A 104 -18.72 8.16 -18.17
C TYR A 104 -18.49 7.19 -17.01
N HIS A 105 -17.41 7.42 -16.27
CA HIS A 105 -17.03 6.66 -15.09
C HIS A 105 -17.12 7.54 -13.85
N GLN A 106 -17.53 6.95 -12.74
CA GLN A 106 -17.54 7.60 -11.43
C GLN A 106 -16.60 6.81 -10.52
N TYR A 107 -15.58 7.49 -9.99
CA TYR A 107 -14.70 6.91 -8.98
C TYR A 107 -15.17 7.33 -7.58
N ASP A 108 -15.04 6.44 -6.60
CA ASP A 108 -15.56 6.60 -5.23
C ASP A 108 -15.01 7.85 -4.51
N THR A 109 -13.93 8.44 -5.00
CA THR A 109 -13.36 9.70 -4.50
C THR A 109 -14.19 10.92 -4.92
N GLY A 110 -15.30 11.15 -4.21
CA GLY A 110 -16.02 12.43 -4.19
C GLY A 110 -17.07 12.63 -5.28
N GLY A 111 -17.57 11.56 -5.90
CA GLY A 111 -18.67 11.62 -6.86
C GLY A 111 -18.32 12.36 -8.15
N LYS A 112 -17.03 12.53 -8.45
CA LYS A 112 -16.57 13.14 -9.70
C LYS A 112 -16.75 12.16 -10.85
N ILE A 113 -17.32 12.68 -11.94
CA ILE A 113 -17.46 11.94 -13.19
C ILE A 113 -16.27 12.22 -14.11
N TYR A 114 -15.86 11.19 -14.84
CA TYR A 114 -14.74 11.20 -15.75
C TYR A 114 -15.15 10.61 -17.10
N PHE A 115 -14.63 11.18 -18.17
CA PHE A 115 -14.88 10.78 -19.54
C PHE A 115 -13.65 10.11 -20.12
N VAL A 116 -13.82 8.90 -20.65
CA VAL A 116 -12.74 8.15 -21.31
C VAL A 116 -12.76 8.46 -22.79
N LEU A 117 -11.67 8.99 -23.32
CA LEU A 117 -11.61 9.47 -24.70
C LEU A 117 -11.97 8.39 -25.74
N GLU A 118 -11.50 7.16 -25.54
CA GLU A 118 -11.74 6.04 -26.46
C GLU A 118 -13.22 5.65 -26.51
N GLU A 119 -13.87 5.55 -25.34
CA GLU A 119 -15.29 5.22 -25.23
C GLU A 119 -16.16 6.35 -25.79
N CYS A 120 -15.82 7.60 -25.47
CA CYS A 120 -16.55 8.77 -25.97
C CYS A 120 -16.40 8.90 -27.50
N THR A 121 -15.20 8.69 -28.04
CA THR A 121 -14.95 8.69 -29.49
C THR A 121 -15.80 7.62 -30.19
N SER A 122 -15.79 6.39 -29.66
CA SER A 122 -16.60 5.29 -30.18
C SER A 122 -18.10 5.60 -30.14
N TRP A 123 -18.56 6.28 -29.09
CA TRP A 123 -19.94 6.74 -28.98
C TRP A 123 -20.28 7.80 -30.04
N PHE A 124 -19.43 8.82 -30.21
CA PHE A 124 -19.64 9.87 -31.22
C PHE A 124 -19.66 9.30 -32.64
N GLU A 125 -18.78 8.36 -32.97
CA GLU A 125 -18.75 7.72 -34.29
C GLU A 125 -20.05 6.97 -34.59
N ARG A 126 -20.56 6.17 -33.63
CA ARG A 126 -21.82 5.43 -33.79
C ARG A 126 -23.00 6.38 -33.95
N ASN A 127 -23.07 7.42 -33.12
CA ASN A 127 -24.19 8.36 -33.12
C ASN A 127 -24.19 9.30 -34.33
N ASN A 128 -23.03 9.75 -34.80
CA ASN A 128 -22.93 10.56 -36.02
C ASN A 128 -23.26 9.77 -37.29
N LYS A 129 -22.82 8.50 -37.38
CA LYS A 129 -23.18 7.58 -38.48
C LYS A 129 -24.68 7.27 -38.51
N SER A 130 -25.31 7.14 -37.34
CA SER A 130 -26.76 6.95 -37.22
C SER A 130 -27.54 8.18 -37.73
N ARG A 131 -27.11 9.38 -37.31
CA ARG A 131 -27.75 10.65 -37.67
C ARG A 131 -27.67 10.95 -39.17
N THR A 132 -26.55 10.66 -39.82
CA THR A 132 -26.41 10.80 -41.28
C THR A 132 -27.31 9.82 -42.04
N ARG A 133 -27.45 8.58 -41.56
CA ARG A 133 -28.32 7.57 -42.17
C ARG A 133 -29.80 7.94 -42.08
N ASP A 134 -30.24 8.48 -40.94
CA ASP A 134 -31.62 8.90 -40.74
C ASP A 134 -31.99 10.15 -41.55
N ILE A 135 -31.05 11.09 -41.72
CA ILE A 135 -31.21 12.24 -42.62
C ILE A 135 -31.32 11.76 -44.07
N HIS A 136 -30.44 10.87 -44.52
CA HIS A 136 -30.46 10.32 -45.88
C HIS A 136 -31.78 9.58 -46.20
N LYS A 137 -32.30 8.79 -45.26
CA LYS A 137 -33.61 8.12 -45.39
C LYS A 137 -34.79 9.10 -45.46
N LYS A 138 -34.72 10.25 -44.77
CA LYS A 138 -35.76 11.29 -44.81
C LYS A 138 -35.71 12.10 -46.11
N VAL A 139 -34.53 12.29 -46.68
CA VAL A 139 -34.36 13.02 -47.96
C VAL A 139 -34.83 12.18 -49.15
N HIS A 140 -34.65 10.86 -49.14
CA HIS A 140 -35.07 9.97 -50.24
C HIS A 140 -36.49 9.37 -50.10
N LYS A 141 -37.29 9.85 -49.14
CA LYS A 141 -38.72 9.50 -48.99
C LYS A 141 -39.67 10.64 -49.39
N LYS A 142 -39.17 11.71 -50.00
CA LYS A 142 -39.95 12.71 -50.73
C LYS A 142 -39.79 12.49 -52.22
#